data_AF-A0A1G1J700-F1
#
_entry.id   AF-A0A1G1J700-F1
#
_cell.length_a   1.000
_cell.length_b   1.000
_cell.length_c   1.000
_cell.angle_alpha   90.00
_cell.angle_beta   90.00
_cell.angle_gamma   90.00
#
_symmetry.space_group_name_H-M   'P 1'
#
loop_
_entity.id
_entity.type
_entity.pdbx_description
1 polymer ?
#
loop_
_entity_poly.entity_id
_entity_poly.type
_entity_poly.pdbx_seq_one_letter_code
_entity_poly.pdbx_strand_id
1 'polypeptide(L)' 'MPQYEVGHLARVARIEEKARRHPHFYLTGNAFHGIGLPDCVREAEKTAELVMAQSVEDPATPSLESRSFA' A
#
# COMPACT_ATOMS: atom_id res chain seq x y z
N MET A 1 -3.14 1.44 -19.58
CA MET A 1 -2.63 0.11 -19.20
C MET A 1 -1.14 0.24 -18.93
N PRO A 2 -0.64 -0.13 -17.74
CA PRO A 2 0.77 0.00 -17.40
C PRO A 2 1.61 -0.90 -18.30
N GLN A 3 2.75 -0.37 -18.75
CA GLN A 3 3.75 -1.10 -19.51
C GLN A 3 4.80 -1.60 -18.53
N TYR A 4 4.65 -2.84 -18.07
CA TYR A 4 5.65 -3.44 -17.19
C TYR A 4 6.84 -3.94 -18.01
N GLU A 5 8.03 -3.49 -17.62
CA GLU A 5 9.27 -4.00 -18.19
C GLU A 5 9.47 -5.48 -17.83
N VAL A 6 10.18 -6.21 -18.69
CA VAL A 6 10.68 -7.54 -18.35
C VAL A 6 11.53 -7.43 -17.08
N GLY A 7 11.19 -8.23 -16.06
CA GLY A 7 11.84 -8.17 -14.74
C GLY A 7 11.13 -7.28 -13.72
N HIS A 8 9.96 -6.70 -14.05
CA HIS A 8 9.15 -5.92 -13.11
C HIS A 8 8.87 -6.67 -11.80
N LEU A 9 8.42 -7.93 -11.87
CA LEU A 9 8.15 -8.74 -10.67
C LEU A 9 9.39 -8.93 -9.79
N ALA A 10 10.57 -9.13 -10.38
CA ALA A 10 11.83 -9.23 -9.64
C ALA A 10 12.24 -7.89 -9.01
N ARG A 11 11.88 -6.76 -9.64
CA ARG A 11 12.06 -5.42 -9.05
C ARG A 11 11.12 -5.24 -7.85
N VAL A 12 9.84 -5.58 -8.00
CA VAL A 12 8.83 -5.49 -6.92
C VAL A 12 9.24 -6.33 -5.72
N ALA A 13 9.63 -7.59 -5.93
CA ALA A 13 10.09 -8.47 -4.85
C ALA A 13 11.29 -7.88 -4.07
N ARG A 14 12.25 -7.24 -4.75
CA ARG A 14 13.36 -6.55 -4.06
C ARG A 14 12.93 -5.32 -3.27
N ILE A 15 11.87 -4.64 -3.71
CA ILE A 15 11.31 -3.49 -2.97
C ILE A 15 10.60 -3.99 -1.73
N GLU A 16 9.76 -5.01 -1.86
CA GLU A 16 9.04 -5.64 -0.75
C GLU A 16 10.00 -6.18 0.31
N GLU A 17 11.08 -6.86 -0.09
CA GLU A 17 12.08 -7.38 0.84
C GLU A 17 12.77 -6.26 1.65
N LYS A 18 12.97 -5.09 1.04
CA LYS A 18 13.51 -3.93 1.75
C LYS A 18 12.46 -3.30 2.66
N ALA A 19 11.23 -3.16 2.19
CA ALA A 19 10.11 -2.60 2.94
C ALA A 19 9.83 -3.38 4.23
N ARG A 20 9.98 -4.71 4.21
CA ARG A 20 9.85 -5.59 5.40
C ARG A 20 10.76 -5.20 6.57
N ARG A 21 11.83 -4.42 6.35
CA ARG A 21 12.75 -3.95 7.39
C ARG A 21 12.24 -2.71 8.13
N HIS A 22 11.14 -2.13 7.67
CA HIS A 22 10.57 -0.90 8.21
C HIS A 22 9.16 -1.20 8.76
N PRO A 23 9.02 -1.39 10.09
CA PRO A 23 7.72 -1.49 10.73
C PRO A 23 6.85 -0.27 10.41
N HIS A 24 5.54 -0.46 10.30
CA HIS A 24 4.55 0.57 9.96
C HIS A 24 4.75 1.27 8.60
N PHE A 25 5.61 0.72 7.73
CA PHE A 25 5.78 1.17 6.35
C PHE A 25 5.07 0.21 5.40
N TYR A 26 4.15 0.75 4.59
CA TYR A 26 3.33 -0.05 3.68
C TYR A 26 3.51 0.41 2.24
N LEU A 27 3.50 -0.56 1.33
CA LEU A 27 3.49 -0.34 -0.11
C LEU A 27 2.07 -0.52 -0.62
N THR A 28 1.62 0.37 -1.51
CA THR A 28 0.30 0.29 -2.12
C THR A 28 0.29 0.86 -3.53
N GLY A 29 -0.76 0.54 -4.28
CA GLY A 29 -0.98 1.01 -5.64
C GLY A 29 -0.57 0.02 -6.73
N ASN A 30 -1.07 0.29 -7.93
CA ASN A 30 -0.93 -0.60 -9.09
C ASN A 30 0.50 -0.69 -9.67
N ALA A 31 1.43 0.14 -9.18
CA ALA A 31 2.84 0.06 -9.56
C ALA A 31 3.55 -1.20 -9.02
N PHE A 32 2.96 -1.88 -8.03
CA PHE A 32 3.49 -3.10 -7.44
C PHE A 32 2.76 -4.33 -7.98
N HIS A 33 1.42 -4.30 -7.89
CA HIS A 33 0.55 -5.40 -8.31
C HIS A 33 -0.74 -4.82 -8.90
N GLY A 34 -0.85 -4.68 -10.22
CA GLY A 34 -2.16 -4.35 -10.83
C GLY A 34 -2.13 -3.59 -12.16
N ILE A 35 -3.08 -3.89 -13.03
CA ILE A 35 -3.11 -3.35 -14.39
C ILE A 35 -3.95 -2.07 -14.52
N GLY A 36 -4.67 -1.66 -13.48
CA GLY A 36 -5.57 -0.51 -13.59
C GLY A 36 -6.04 0.10 -12.27
N LEU A 37 -6.96 1.06 -12.39
CA LEU A 37 -7.57 1.76 -11.24
C LEU A 37 -8.30 0.82 -10.28
N PRO A 38 -9.07 -0.20 -10.73
CA PRO A 38 -9.72 -1.13 -9.80
C PRO A 38 -8.73 -1.88 -8.91
N ASP A 39 -7.58 -2.28 -9.45
CA ASP A 39 -6.51 -2.90 -8.66
C ASP A 39 -5.92 -1.92 -7.66
N CYS A 40 -5.72 -0.67 -8.07
CA CYS A 40 -5.23 0.38 -7.19
C CYS A 40 -6.15 0.58 -5.98
N VAL A 41 -7.48 0.64 -6.22
CA VAL A 41 -8.48 0.80 -5.14
C VAL A 41 -8.44 -0.40 -4.19
N ARG A 42 -8.47 -1.63 -4.73
CA ARG A 42 -8.41 -2.85 -3.93
C ARG A 42 -7.13 -2.95 -3.09
N GLU A 43 -5.98 -2.59 -3.65
CA GLU A 43 -4.70 -2.56 -2.91
C GLU A 43 -4.71 -1.47 -1.82
N ALA A 44 -5.32 -0.32 -2.09
CA ALA A 44 -5.45 0.76 -1.11
C ALA A 44 -6.33 0.36 0.08
N GLU A 45 -7.48 -0.28 -0.18
CA GLU A 45 -8.38 -0.82 0.86
C GLU A 45 -7.65 -1.82 1.75
N LYS A 46 -6.98 -2.81 1.16
CA LYS A 46 -6.17 -3.79 1.90
C LYS A 46 -5.07 -3.12 2.72
N THR A 47 -4.43 -2.09 2.18
CA THR A 47 -3.39 -1.35 2.90
C THR A 47 -3.97 -0.59 4.09
N ALA A 48 -5.13 0.03 3.93
CA ALA A 48 -5.83 0.72 5.00
C ALA A 48 -6.21 -0.24 6.14
N GLU A 49 -6.68 -1.45 5.82
CA GLU A 49 -6.96 -2.49 6.82
C GLU A 49 -5.70 -2.87 7.62
N LEU A 50 -4.56 -3.04 6.95
CA LEU A 50 -3.29 -3.35 7.62
C LEU A 50 -2.81 -2.21 8.52
N VAL A 51 -2.93 -0.96 8.07
CA VAL A 51 -2.61 0.23 8.86
C VAL A 51 -3.48 0.26 10.12
N MET A 52 -4.80 0.17 9.95
CA MET A 52 -5.76 0.23 11.06
C MET A 52 -5.56 -0.89 12.07
N ALA A 53 -5.20 -2.10 11.62
CA ALA A 53 -4.88 -3.22 12.49
C ALA A 53 -3.63 -2.96 13.36
N GLN A 54 -2.65 -2.19 12.87
CA GLN A 54 -1.44 -1.83 13.62
C GLN A 54 -1.61 -0.56 14.46
N SER A 55 -2.49 0.37 14.08
CA SER A 55 -2.74 1.64 14.79
C SER A 55 -3.33 1.47 16.20
N VAL A 56 -3.74 0.26 16.59
CA VAL A 56 -4.20 -0.04 17.96
C VAL A 56 -3.03 0.02 18.97
N GLU A 57 -1.78 0.00 18.53
CA GLU A 57 -0.59 0.04 19.40
C GLU A 57 0.12 1.42 19.47
N ASP A 58 -0.23 2.40 18.62
CA ASP A 58 0.54 3.65 18.48
C ASP A 58 -0.27 4.93 18.80
N PRO A 59 0.08 5.72 19.84
CA PRO A 59 -0.67 6.91 20.28
C PRO A 59 -0.60 8.12 19.32
N ALA A 60 0.14 8.02 18.22
CA ALA A 60 0.36 9.13 17.29
C ALA A 60 -0.57 9.16 16.07
N THR A 61 -1.53 8.24 15.95
CA THR A 61 -2.39 8.16 14.76
C THR A 61 -3.41 9.30 14.71
N PRO A 62 -3.37 10.22 13.70
CA PRO A 62 -4.40 11.24 13.55
C PRO A 62 -5.70 10.57 13.06
N SER A 63 -6.78 10.69 13.84
CA SER A 63 -8.09 10.12 13.52
C SER A 63 -8.59 10.65 12.17
N LEU A 64 -8.86 9.73 11.24
CA LEU A 64 -9.34 9.99 9.88
C LEU A 64 -10.80 10.46 9.81
N GLU A 65 -11.44 10.80 10.94
CA GLU A 65 -12.87 11.17 11.02
C GLU A 65 -13.23 12.55 10.40
N SER A 66 -12.28 13.30 9.84
CA SER A 66 -12.52 14.69 9.41
C SER A 66 -12.39 14.96 7.91
N ARG A 67 -12.23 13.95 7.05
CA ARG A 67 -12.15 14.18 5.59
C ARG A 67 -13.38 13.63 4.89
N SER A 68 -14.46 14.40 5.00
CA SER A 68 -15.56 14.42 4.03
C SER A 68 -14.98 14.59 2.64
N PHE A 69 -14.92 13.51 1.87
CA PHE A 69 -14.72 13.58 0.42
C PHE A 69 -16.06 14.05 -0.18
N ALA A 70 -16.23 15.37 -0.20
CA ALA A 70 -17.22 16.05 -1.03
C ALA A 70 -16.59 16.39 -2.39
#